data_AF-A0A6B2XM71-F1
#
_entry.id   AF-A0A6B2XM71-F1
#
_cell.length_a   1.000
_cell.length_b   1.000
_cell.length_c   1.000
_cell.angle_alpha   90.00
_cell.angle_beta   90.00
_cell.angle_gamma   90.00
#
_symmetry.space_group_name_H-M   'P 1'
#
loop_
_entity.id
_entity.type
_entity.pdbx_description
1 polymer ?
#
loop_
_entity_poly.entity_id
_entity_poly.type
_entity_poly.pdbx_seq_one_letter_code
_entity_poly.pdbx_strand_id
1 'polypeptide(L)'
;DDPDRLHQFAPTGLAIDALFLNTQVPPFDDVAVRRALNAVLDREDISNLATSGVWPPLRSATGLPLPAGETFLAPDLADRRLVVDVPGAVAILADAGYELVDGVLHDEDGTPVTFTLTNPSGWTDYMWELEAVKEAA
;
A
#
# COMPACT_ATOMS: atom_id res chain seq x y z
N ASP A 1 -23.39 28.25 -7.10
CA ASP A 1 -22.46 27.48 -6.26
C ASP A 1 -21.08 28.06 -6.37
N ASP A 2 -20.43 28.31 -5.24
CA ASP A 2 -19.10 28.92 -5.14
C ASP A 2 -18.07 27.78 -4.99
N PRO A 3 -17.30 27.45 -6.04
CA PRO A 3 -16.35 26.34 -6.01
C PRO A 3 -15.25 26.52 -4.94
N ASP A 4 -14.99 27.76 -4.49
CA ASP A 4 -14.00 28.06 -3.44
C ASP A 4 -14.52 27.76 -2.01
N ARG A 5 -15.76 27.28 -1.90
CA ARG A 5 -16.42 26.98 -0.60
C ARG A 5 -16.96 25.56 -0.51
N LEU A 6 -16.70 24.72 -1.51
CA LEU A 6 -17.09 23.31 -1.55
C LEU A 6 -15.92 22.39 -1.14
N HIS A 7 -15.22 22.74 -0.06
CA HIS A 7 -14.15 21.90 0.47
C HIS A 7 -14.68 20.97 1.55
N GLN A 8 -14.40 19.67 1.39
CA GLN A 8 -14.56 18.72 2.48
C GLN A 8 -13.50 19.03 3.55
N PHE A 9 -13.94 19.26 4.79
CA PHE A 9 -13.06 19.43 5.93
C PHE A 9 -13.17 18.20 6.84
N ALA A 10 -12.03 17.57 7.10
CA ALA A 10 -11.88 16.56 8.15
C ALA A 10 -10.78 17.01 9.11
N PRO A 11 -10.95 16.84 10.44
CA PRO A 11 -9.91 17.16 11.39
C PRO A 11 -8.67 16.28 11.17
N THR A 12 -7.49 16.84 11.40
CA THR A 12 -6.25 16.06 11.38
C THR A 12 -6.29 15.01 12.49
N GLY A 13 -5.92 13.77 12.15
CA GLY A 13 -5.95 12.64 13.08
C GLY A 13 -4.86 11.62 12.75
N LEU A 14 -4.76 10.59 13.59
CA LEU A 14 -3.81 9.48 13.43
C LEU A 14 -4.47 8.23 12.82
N ALA A 15 -5.71 8.35 12.33
CA ALA A 15 -6.39 7.27 11.66
C ALA A 15 -5.71 6.98 10.31
N ILE A 16 -5.62 5.69 9.97
CA ILE A 16 -5.05 5.20 8.72
C ILE A 16 -5.91 4.07 8.18
N ASP A 17 -5.94 3.96 6.86
CA ASP A 17 -6.34 2.75 6.17
C ASP A 17 -5.11 1.86 5.98
N ALA A 18 -5.25 0.57 6.23
CA ALA A 18 -4.14 -0.38 6.21
C ALA A 18 -4.57 -1.71 5.59
N LEU A 19 -3.74 -2.22 4.69
CA LEU A 19 -3.84 -3.59 4.20
C LEU A 19 -3.23 -4.53 5.25
N PHE A 20 -4.08 -5.27 5.95
CA PHE A 20 -3.63 -6.27 6.92
C PHE A 20 -3.36 -7.61 6.23
N LEU A 21 -2.16 -8.15 6.46
CA LEU A 21 -1.69 -9.41 5.88
C LEU A 21 -1.67 -10.51 6.93
N ASN A 22 -2.12 -11.71 6.57
CA ASN A 22 -1.98 -12.88 7.44
C ASN A 22 -0.55 -13.42 7.37
N THR A 23 0.30 -12.95 8.29
CA THR A 23 1.74 -13.31 8.33
C THR A 23 2.06 -14.74 8.76
N GLN A 24 1.05 -15.61 8.90
CA GLN A 24 1.21 -17.01 9.30
C GLN A 24 0.98 -18.00 8.16
N VAL A 25 0.60 -17.51 6.97
CA VAL A 25 0.29 -18.35 5.81
C VAL A 25 1.01 -17.84 4.57
N PRO A 26 1.45 -18.72 3.67
CA PRO A 26 1.97 -18.31 2.37
C PRO A 26 0.96 -17.48 1.57
N PRO A 27 1.43 -16.50 0.78
CA PRO A 27 2.84 -16.09 0.62
C PRO A 27 3.27 -15.03 1.66
N PHE A 28 2.40 -14.65 2.59
CA PHE A 28 2.63 -13.51 3.49
C PHE A 28 3.38 -13.86 4.76
N ASP A 29 3.72 -15.12 5.00
CA ASP A 29 4.70 -15.52 6.01
C ASP A 29 6.12 -15.07 5.63
N ASP A 30 6.44 -14.93 4.34
CA ASP A 30 7.69 -14.33 3.87
C ASP A 30 7.68 -12.79 3.96
N VAL A 31 8.70 -12.25 4.64
CA VAL A 31 8.94 -10.80 4.75
C VAL A 31 9.33 -10.16 3.41
N ALA A 32 9.97 -10.89 2.50
CA ALA A 32 10.34 -10.41 1.18
C ALA A 32 9.09 -10.07 0.36
N VAL A 33 8.11 -10.98 0.34
CA VAL A 33 6.80 -10.75 -0.31
C VAL A 33 6.11 -9.52 0.27
N ARG A 34 6.06 -9.37 1.61
CA ARG A 34 5.44 -8.20 2.25
C ARG A 34 6.14 -6.88 1.90
N ARG A 35 7.47 -6.89 1.81
CA ARG A 35 8.28 -5.71 1.43
C ARG A 35 8.10 -5.35 -0.03
N ALA A 36 8.12 -6.35 -0.92
CA ALA A 36 7.92 -6.17 -2.35
C ALA A 36 6.51 -5.63 -2.63
N LEU A 37 5.47 -6.21 -2.01
CA LEU A 37 4.11 -5.69 -2.11
C LEU A 37 4.05 -4.22 -1.68
N ASN A 38 4.61 -3.88 -0.52
CA ASN A 38 4.61 -2.49 -0.05
C ASN A 38 5.32 -1.50 -0.99
N ALA A 39 6.36 -1.97 -1.70
CA ALA A 39 7.15 -1.18 -2.63
C ALA A 39 6.45 -0.94 -3.98
N VAL A 40 5.48 -1.76 -4.37
CA VAL A 40 4.71 -1.55 -5.61
C VAL A 40 3.44 -0.72 -5.42
N LEU A 41 2.99 -0.50 -4.18
CA LEU A 41 1.77 0.28 -3.91
C LEU A 41 1.95 1.78 -4.21
N ASP A 42 1.29 2.26 -5.27
CA ASP A 42 1.12 3.69 -5.54
C ASP A 42 -0.02 4.27 -4.71
N ARG A 43 0.35 4.95 -3.63
CA ARG A 43 -0.59 5.52 -2.67
C ARG A 43 -1.31 6.76 -3.20
N GLU A 44 -0.68 7.47 -4.12
CA GLU A 44 -1.31 8.62 -4.78
C GLU A 44 -2.43 8.13 -5.71
N ASP A 45 -2.14 7.11 -6.51
CA ASP A 45 -3.14 6.51 -7.40
C ASP A 45 -4.27 5.84 -6.60
N ILE A 46 -3.96 5.12 -5.51
CA ILE A 46 -4.98 4.57 -4.61
C ILE A 46 -5.91 5.68 -4.08
N SER A 47 -5.34 6.77 -3.54
CA SER A 47 -6.12 7.90 -3.01
C SER A 47 -7.01 8.53 -4.09
N ASN A 48 -6.47 8.73 -5.29
CA ASN A 48 -7.19 9.33 -6.40
C ASN A 48 -8.30 8.41 -6.94
N LEU A 49 -8.03 7.12 -7.12
CA LEU A 49 -8.99 6.16 -7.64
C LEU A 49 -10.13 5.90 -6.64
N ALA A 50 -9.80 5.64 -5.38
CA ALA A 50 -10.79 5.23 -4.39
C ALA A 50 -11.57 6.40 -3.80
N THR A 51 -10.92 7.57 -3.67
CA THR A 51 -11.46 8.68 -2.86
C THR A 51 -11.48 10.00 -3.61
N SER A 52 -11.06 10.04 -4.89
CA SER A 52 -10.88 11.29 -5.65
C SER A 52 -9.95 12.29 -4.96
N GLY A 53 -8.96 11.79 -4.21
CA GLY A 53 -7.99 12.62 -3.49
C GLY A 53 -8.51 13.24 -2.19
N VAL A 54 -9.71 12.84 -1.72
CA VAL A 54 -10.28 13.33 -0.46
C VAL A 54 -9.39 12.97 0.73
N TRP A 55 -8.86 11.75 0.75
CA TRP A 55 -7.96 11.29 1.80
C TRP A 55 -6.51 11.33 1.33
N PRO A 56 -5.63 12.13 1.96
CA PRO A 56 -4.25 12.29 1.50
C PRO A 56 -3.47 10.98 1.64
N PRO A 57 -2.55 10.68 0.70
CA PRO A 57 -1.78 9.44 0.73
C PRO A 57 -0.83 9.40 1.93
N LEU A 58 -0.74 8.23 2.55
CA LEU A 58 0.20 7.99 3.64
C LEU A 58 1.63 7.85 3.09
N ARG A 59 2.43 8.90 3.19
CA ARG A 59 3.79 8.90 2.62
C ARG A 59 4.90 8.61 3.63
N SER A 60 4.64 8.67 4.93
CA SER A 60 5.68 8.43 5.94
C SER A 60 6.09 6.95 5.98
N ALA A 61 7.38 6.66 5.98
CA ALA A 61 7.90 5.30 6.14
C ALA A 61 7.57 4.68 7.51
N THR A 62 7.18 5.49 8.49
CA THR A 62 6.79 5.03 9.82
C THR A 62 5.32 4.62 9.93
N GLY A 63 4.50 4.86 8.91
CA GLY A 63 3.05 4.65 9.01
C GLY A 63 2.30 5.77 9.74
N LEU A 64 2.97 6.87 10.12
CA LEU A 64 2.32 8.01 10.79
C LEU A 64 1.77 9.02 9.76
N PRO A 65 0.47 9.41 9.86
CA PRO A 65 -0.08 10.53 9.10
C PRO A 65 0.58 11.85 9.49
N LEU A 66 0.98 12.67 8.52
CA LEU A 66 1.58 13.99 8.78
C LEU A 66 0.62 15.09 8.30
N PRO A 67 0.48 16.21 9.04
CA PRO A 67 1.33 16.64 10.17
C PRO A 67 0.94 16.08 11.55
N ALA A 68 -0.20 15.39 11.69
CA ALA A 68 -0.71 14.94 13.00
C ALA A 68 0.28 14.10 13.83
N GLY A 69 1.11 13.30 13.15
CA GLY A 69 2.10 12.42 13.73
C GLY A 69 3.50 13.01 13.91
N GLU A 70 3.75 14.25 13.48
CA GLU A 70 5.11 14.84 13.42
C GLU A 70 5.83 14.81 14.77
N THR A 71 5.11 15.11 15.84
CA THR A 71 5.69 15.17 17.20
C THR A 71 6.09 13.79 17.75
N PHE A 72 5.66 12.70 17.11
CA PHE A 72 6.00 11.33 17.48
C PHE A 72 7.08 10.72 16.58
N LEU A 73 7.55 11.43 15.55
CA LEU A 73 8.59 10.96 14.67
C LEU A 73 9.96 11.02 15.34
N ALA A 74 10.70 9.92 15.24
CA ALA A 74 12.13 9.94 15.51
C ALA A 74 12.83 10.81 14.44
N PRO A 75 13.78 11.70 14.82
CA PRO A 75 14.40 12.63 13.88
C PRO A 75 15.07 11.98 12.66
N ASP A 76 15.64 10.79 12.82
CA ASP A 76 16.29 10.01 11.77
C ASP A 76 15.32 9.38 10.76
N LEU A 77 14.02 9.37 11.09
CA LEU A 77 12.96 8.85 10.23
C LEU A 77 12.10 9.95 9.59
N ALA A 78 12.29 11.22 9.96
CA ALA A 78 11.44 12.33 9.52
C ALA A 78 11.37 12.51 7.99
N ASP A 79 12.49 12.27 7.31
CA ASP A 79 12.60 12.40 5.85
C ASP A 79 12.37 11.06 5.11
N ARG A 80 12.10 9.97 5.84
CA ARG A 80 11.89 8.65 5.22
C ARG A 80 10.48 8.56 4.67
N ARG A 81 10.40 8.35 3.35
CA ARG A 81 9.13 8.25 2.62
C ARG A 81 8.95 6.89 1.97
N LEU A 82 7.71 6.45 1.91
CA LEU A 82 7.27 5.35 1.06
C LEU A 82 7.22 5.88 -0.38
N VAL A 83 7.91 5.16 -1.27
CA VAL A 83 7.97 5.46 -2.70
C VAL A 83 7.74 4.17 -3.48
N VAL A 84 7.16 4.29 -4.66
CA VAL A 84 7.02 3.16 -5.58
C VAL A 84 8.41 2.79 -6.12
N ASP A 85 8.78 1.52 -5.99
CA ASP A 85 10.05 0.96 -6.47
C ASP A 85 9.83 -0.47 -7.00
N VAL A 86 9.27 -0.56 -8.20
CA VAL A 86 9.03 -1.85 -8.89
C VAL A 86 10.33 -2.61 -9.14
N PRO A 87 11.44 -1.99 -9.64
CA PRO A 87 12.71 -2.70 -9.80
C PRO A 87 13.26 -3.24 -8.47
N GLY A 88 13.15 -2.47 -7.38
CA GLY A 88 13.52 -2.91 -6.04
C GLY A 88 12.66 -4.07 -5.54
N ALA A 89 11.35 -4.04 -5.79
CA ALA A 89 10.44 -5.14 -5.46
C ALA A 89 10.83 -6.44 -6.18
N VAL A 90 11.13 -6.37 -7.49
CA VAL A 90 11.59 -7.52 -8.27
C VAL A 90 12.91 -8.07 -7.73
N ALA A 91 13.87 -7.19 -7.36
CA ALA A 91 15.13 -7.61 -6.76
C ALA A 91 14.93 -8.31 -5.40
N ILE A 92 14.07 -7.76 -4.53
CA ILE A 92 13.74 -8.36 -3.22
C ILE A 92 13.15 -9.76 -3.41
N LEU A 93 12.26 -9.93 -4.40
CA LEU A 93 11.62 -11.21 -4.69
C LEU A 93 12.62 -12.22 -5.28
N ALA A 94 13.47 -11.80 -6.22
CA ALA A 94 14.50 -12.65 -6.80
C ALA A 94 15.50 -13.16 -5.74
N ASP A 95 15.94 -12.28 -4.83
CA ASP A 95 16.83 -12.64 -3.71
C ASP A 95 16.18 -13.64 -2.74
N ALA A 96 14.85 -13.68 -2.69
CA ALA A 96 14.06 -14.60 -1.87
C ALA A 96 13.66 -15.89 -2.61
N GLY A 97 14.09 -16.08 -3.86
CA GLY A 97 13.83 -17.30 -4.63
C GLY A 97 12.54 -17.28 -5.46
N TYR A 98 11.89 -16.12 -5.58
CA TYR A 98 10.74 -15.95 -6.48
C TYR A 98 11.17 -15.52 -7.88
N GLU A 99 10.41 -15.91 -8.89
CA GLU A 99 10.64 -15.53 -10.28
C GLU A 99 9.39 -14.88 -10.88
N LEU A 100 9.58 -13.77 -11.61
CA LEU A 100 8.50 -13.15 -12.37
C LEU A 100 8.52 -13.70 -13.80
N VAL A 101 7.50 -14.47 -14.17
CA VAL A 101 7.35 -15.07 -15.51
C VAL A 101 6.08 -14.52 -16.13
N ASP A 102 6.22 -13.80 -17.25
CA ASP A 102 5.09 -13.17 -17.97
C ASP A 102 4.16 -12.34 -17.08
N GLY A 103 4.72 -11.66 -16.08
CA GLY A 103 3.98 -10.82 -15.13
C GLY A 103 3.31 -11.59 -13.98
N VAL A 104 3.53 -12.91 -13.88
CA VAL A 104 3.05 -13.73 -12.77
C VAL A 104 4.24 -14.13 -11.89
N LEU A 105 4.13 -13.83 -10.60
CA LEU A 105 5.12 -14.24 -9.62
C LEU A 105 4.98 -15.75 -9.35
N HIS A 106 6.10 -16.46 -9.39
CA HIS A 106 6.19 -17.88 -9.06
C HIS A 106 7.15 -18.06 -7.88
N ASP A 107 6.85 -19.01 -7.00
CA ASP A 107 7.73 -19.41 -5.90
C ASP A 107 8.88 -20.30 -6.37
N GLU A 108 9.71 -20.76 -5.43
CA GLU A 108 10.88 -21.61 -5.70
C GLU A 108 10.53 -22.96 -6.35
N ASP A 109 9.29 -23.43 -6.18
CA ASP A 109 8.76 -24.65 -6.80
C ASP A 109 8.19 -24.39 -8.21
N GLY A 110 8.21 -23.13 -8.66
CA GLY A 110 7.61 -22.69 -9.93
C GLY A 110 6.08 -22.64 -9.86
N THR A 111 5.49 -22.54 -8.67
CA THR A 111 4.04 -22.43 -8.48
C THR A 111 3.62 -20.95 -8.50
N PRO A 112 2.58 -20.58 -9.27
CA PRO A 112 2.06 -19.21 -9.24
C PRO A 112 1.63 -18.77 -7.85
N VAL A 113 2.17 -17.64 -7.39
CA VAL A 113 1.77 -17.01 -6.14
C VAL A 113 0.40 -16.39 -6.31
N THR A 114 -0.56 -16.81 -5.48
CA THR A 114 -1.92 -16.29 -5.49
C THR A 114 -2.41 -16.01 -4.08
N PHE A 115 -3.27 -15.01 -3.93
CA PHE A 115 -3.91 -14.68 -2.66
C PHE A 115 -5.25 -13.97 -2.91
N THR A 116 -6.04 -13.85 -1.85
CA THR A 116 -7.36 -13.21 -1.90
C THR A 116 -7.33 -11.91 -1.11
N LEU A 117 -7.77 -10.83 -1.75
CA LEU A 117 -8.06 -9.56 -1.10
C LEU A 117 -9.54 -9.53 -0.67
N THR A 118 -9.83 -9.09 0.55
CA THR A 118 -11.20 -9.07 1.07
C THR A 118 -11.50 -7.77 1.82
N ASN A 119 -12.75 -7.30 1.71
CA ASN A 119 -13.29 -6.13 2.39
C ASN A 119 -14.82 -6.32 2.60
N PRO A 120 -15.48 -5.68 3.59
CA PRO A 120 -16.93 -5.78 3.73
C PRO A 120 -17.67 -5.31 2.48
N SER A 121 -18.70 -6.06 2.10
CA SER A 121 -19.55 -5.70 0.97
C SER A 121 -20.25 -4.35 1.19
N GLY A 122 -20.28 -3.51 0.16
CA GLY A 122 -20.96 -2.20 0.17
C GLY A 122 -20.07 -1.02 0.54
N TRP A 123 -18.80 -1.26 0.90
CA TRP A 123 -17.80 -0.22 1.14
C TRP A 123 -17.03 0.03 -0.17
N THR A 124 -17.59 0.88 -1.03
CA THR A 124 -17.17 1.01 -2.43
C THR A 124 -15.81 1.67 -2.62
N ASP A 125 -15.45 2.60 -1.75
CA ASP A 125 -14.11 3.21 -1.65
C ASP A 125 -13.06 2.13 -1.42
N TYR A 126 -13.19 1.35 -0.36
CA TYR A 126 -12.27 0.25 -0.04
C TYR A 126 -12.25 -0.85 -1.12
N MET A 127 -13.34 -1.05 -1.87
CA MET A 127 -13.32 -1.95 -3.04
C MET A 127 -12.41 -1.43 -4.16
N TRP A 128 -12.42 -0.11 -4.42
CA TRP A 128 -11.52 0.51 -5.39
C TRP A 128 -10.07 0.53 -4.89
N GLU A 129 -9.84 0.68 -3.59
CA GLU A 129 -8.50 0.53 -3.00
C GLU A 129 -7.94 -0.87 -3.25
N LEU A 130 -8.75 -1.92 -3.02
CA LEU A 130 -8.33 -3.29 -3.28
C LEU A 130 -8.11 -3.58 -4.78
N GLU A 131 -8.86 -2.96 -5.68
CA GLU A 131 -8.60 -3.10 -7.12
C GLU A 131 -7.27 -2.44 -7.50
N ALA A 132 -6.95 -1.25 -6.98
CA ALA A 132 -5.63 -0.63 -7.19
C ALA A 132 -4.48 -1.48 -6.61
N VAL A 133 -4.67 -2.07 -5.42
CA VAL A 133 -3.70 -3.01 -4.84
C VAL A 133 -3.51 -4.23 -5.75
N LYS A 134 -4.60 -4.76 -6.32
CA LYS A 134 -4.56 -5.91 -7.23
C LYS A 134 -3.88 -5.59 -8.56
N GLU A 135 -4.04 -4.39 -9.10
CA GLU A 135 -3.36 -3.96 -10.33
C GLU A 135 -1.85 -3.78 -10.12
N ALA A 136 -1.42 -3.42 -8.90
CA ALA A 136 -0.02 -3.23 -8.56
C ALA A 136 0.72 -4.53 -8.20
N ALA A 137 0.01 -5.54 -7.69
CA ALA A 137 0.58 -6.78 -7.13
C ALA A 137 0.70 -7.91 -8.16
#